data_AF-A0A9P5N2W7-F1
#
_entry.id   AF-A0A9P5N2W7-F1
#
_cell.length_a   1.000
_cell.length_b   1.000
_cell.length_c   1.000
_cell.angle_alpha   90.00
_cell.angle_beta   90.00
_cell.angle_gamma   90.00
#
_symmetry.space_group_name_H-M   'P 1'
#
loop_
_entity.id
_entity.type
_entity.pdbx_description
1 polymer ?
#
loop_
_entity_poly.entity_id
_entity_poly.type
_entity_poly.pdbx_seq_one_letter_code
_entity_poly.pdbx_strand_id
1 'polypeptide(L)'
;MSARGVSAQACTQTVGEGTGVLFKLVAFSVSLGIVPIASYFASEKYIWNGNSTFAAITAVVAANVVLVAYIVSSLRDDQAERKAAKPSESRKDR
;
A
#
# COMPACT_ATOMS: atom_id res chain seq x y z
N MET A 1 36.80 4.92 -16.97
CA MET A 1 35.61 5.79 -17.01
C MET A 1 34.37 4.94 -17.27
N SER A 2 33.67 4.44 -16.22
CA SER A 2 32.42 3.67 -16.42
C SER A 2 31.52 3.72 -15.17
N ALA A 3 31.28 4.92 -14.64
CA ALA A 3 30.43 5.12 -13.45
C ALA A 3 29.23 6.05 -13.72
N ARG A 4 29.02 6.46 -14.99
CA ARG A 4 28.01 7.47 -15.36
C ARG A 4 26.73 6.92 -15.99
N GLY A 5 26.61 5.61 -16.18
CA GLY A 5 25.46 4.98 -16.84
C GLY A 5 24.34 4.52 -15.90
N VAL A 6 24.65 4.21 -14.63
CA VAL A 6 23.69 3.57 -13.70
C VAL A 6 22.73 4.59 -13.08
N SER A 7 23.17 5.83 -12.86
CA SER A 7 22.34 6.88 -12.23
C SER A 7 21.29 7.48 -13.14
N ALA A 8 21.42 7.35 -14.47
CA ALA A 8 20.46 7.91 -15.42
C ALA A 8 19.22 7.01 -15.60
N GLN A 9 19.37 5.68 -15.53
CA GLN A 9 18.26 4.75 -15.74
C GLN A 9 17.33 4.62 -14.52
N ALA A 10 17.83 4.85 -13.31
CA ALA A 10 17.01 4.85 -12.09
C ALA A 10 15.97 5.98 -12.04
N CYS A 11 16.19 7.09 -12.78
CA CYS A 11 15.27 8.22 -12.81
C CYS A 11 14.14 8.04 -13.85
N THR A 12 14.38 7.29 -14.93
CA THR A 12 13.43 7.14 -16.04
C THR A 12 12.62 5.85 -16.00
N GLN A 13 13.07 4.80 -15.31
CA GLN A 13 12.40 3.49 -15.29
C GLN A 13 11.22 3.42 -14.31
N THR A 14 11.06 4.40 -13.41
CA THR A 14 10.06 4.36 -12.33
C THR A 14 8.69 4.93 -12.69
N VAL A 15 8.57 5.66 -13.80
CA VAL A 15 7.34 6.40 -14.13
C VAL A 15 6.34 5.55 -14.95
N GLY A 16 6.82 4.55 -15.70
CA GLY A 16 6.00 3.71 -16.59
C GLY A 16 5.37 2.47 -15.91
N GLU A 17 6.09 1.80 -15.01
CA GLU A 17 5.57 0.65 -14.22
C GLU A 17 5.08 1.08 -12.81
N GLY A 18 5.47 2.26 -12.33
CA GLY A 18 5.12 2.76 -10.99
C GLY A 18 3.70 3.32 -10.85
N THR A 19 2.93 3.44 -11.93
CA THR A 19 1.58 4.05 -11.88
C THR A 19 0.63 3.26 -10.97
N GLY A 20 0.77 1.93 -10.94
CA GLY A 20 0.00 1.07 -10.03
C GLY A 20 0.34 1.29 -8.56
N VAL A 21 1.63 1.49 -8.25
CA VAL A 21 2.11 1.77 -6.89
C VAL A 21 1.66 3.15 -6.43
N LEU A 22 1.81 4.17 -7.28
CA LEU A 22 1.36 5.54 -6.99
C LEU A 22 -0.14 5.57 -6.68
N PHE A 23 -0.96 4.87 -7.48
CA PHE A 23 -2.40 4.79 -7.23
C PHE A 23 -2.71 4.13 -5.87
N LYS A 24 -2.03 3.02 -5.54
CA LYS A 24 -2.19 2.36 -4.23
C LYS A 24 -1.78 3.28 -3.07
N LEU A 25 -0.65 3.98 -3.18
CA LEU A 25 -0.19 4.92 -2.16
C LEU A 25 -1.20 6.03 -1.90
N VAL A 26 -1.74 6.63 -2.97
CA VAL A 26 -2.80 7.65 -2.85
C VAL A 26 -4.06 7.04 -2.23
N ALA A 27 -4.49 5.85 -2.68
CA ALA A 27 -5.66 5.18 -2.14
C ALA A 27 -5.51 4.86 -0.64
N PHE A 28 -4.35 4.41 -0.19
CA PHE A 28 -4.07 4.14 1.23
C PHE A 28 -3.97 5.41 2.06
N SER A 29 -3.36 6.48 1.52
CA SER A 29 -3.31 7.79 2.17
C SER A 29 -4.71 8.34 2.42
N VAL A 30 -5.58 8.30 1.40
CA VAL A 30 -6.99 8.70 1.53
C VAL A 30 -7.73 7.77 2.50
N SER A 31 -7.49 6.46 2.43
CA SER A 31 -8.13 5.49 3.32
C SER A 31 -7.77 5.70 4.80
N LEU A 32 -6.54 6.11 5.11
CA LEU A 32 -6.13 6.44 6.49
C LEU A 32 -6.89 7.62 7.07
N GLY A 33 -7.38 8.55 6.25
CA GLY A 33 -8.29 9.60 6.68
C GLY A 33 -9.73 9.09 6.75
N ILE A 34 -10.25 8.61 5.62
CA ILE A 34 -11.67 8.32 5.48
C ILE A 34 -12.11 7.15 6.36
N VAL A 35 -11.37 6.04 6.41
CA VAL A 35 -11.81 4.83 7.10
C VAL A 35 -11.92 5.04 8.61
N PRO A 36 -10.91 5.60 9.33
CA PRO A 36 -11.03 5.85 10.76
C PRO A 36 -12.10 6.88 11.10
N ILE A 37 -12.22 7.95 10.30
CA ILE A 37 -13.24 9.00 10.49
C ILE A 37 -14.64 8.41 10.29
N ALA A 38 -14.85 7.67 9.20
CA ALA A 38 -16.12 6.98 8.95
C ALA A 38 -16.43 5.97 10.06
N SER A 39 -15.43 5.20 10.51
CA SER A 39 -15.58 4.25 11.61
C SER A 39 -15.96 4.95 12.92
N TYR A 40 -15.43 6.14 13.20
CA TYR A 40 -15.81 6.93 14.37
C TYR A 40 -17.30 7.29 14.31
N PHE A 41 -17.74 8.01 13.28
CA PHE A 41 -19.11 8.50 13.21
C PHE A 41 -20.14 7.36 13.05
N ALA A 42 -19.80 6.31 12.30
CA ALA A 42 -20.65 5.14 12.16
C ALA A 42 -20.81 4.41 13.51
N SER A 43 -19.70 4.16 14.22
CA SER A 43 -19.76 3.46 15.50
C SER A 43 -20.42 4.29 16.60
N GLU A 44 -20.19 5.61 16.63
CA GLU A 44 -20.84 6.53 17.57
C GLU A 44 -22.37 6.49 17.41
N LYS A 45 -22.88 6.52 16.17
CA LYS A 45 -24.32 6.60 15.90
C LYS A 45 -25.04 5.25 15.96
N TYR A 46 -24.42 4.17 15.50
CA TYR A 46 -25.11 2.89 15.31
C TYR A 46 -24.73 1.79 16.31
N ILE A 47 -23.53 1.86 16.91
CA ILE A 47 -23.01 0.79 17.78
C ILE A 47 -23.05 1.22 19.25
N TRP A 48 -22.61 2.44 19.54
CA TRP A 48 -22.32 2.89 20.91
C TRP A 48 -23.29 3.93 21.46
N ASN A 49 -24.42 4.21 20.77
CA ASN A 49 -25.48 5.14 21.20
C ASN A 49 -24.97 6.53 21.64
N GLY A 50 -23.97 7.07 20.95
CA GLY A 50 -23.38 8.38 21.24
C GLY A 50 -22.20 8.36 22.21
N ASN A 51 -21.69 7.20 22.63
CA ASN A 51 -20.48 7.15 23.44
C ASN A 51 -19.22 7.36 22.58
N SER A 52 -18.72 8.60 22.62
CA SER A 52 -17.55 9.05 21.85
C SER A 52 -16.24 8.34 22.24
N THR A 53 -16.10 7.87 23.48
CA THR A 53 -14.89 7.15 23.91
C THR A 53 -14.76 5.79 23.22
N PHE A 54 -15.83 4.99 23.20
CA PHE A 54 -15.81 3.69 22.51
C PHE A 54 -15.73 3.85 20.98
N ALA A 55 -16.35 4.90 20.44
CA ALA A 55 -16.23 5.24 19.02
C ALA A 55 -14.79 5.62 18.64
N ALA A 56 -14.11 6.42 19.48
CA ALA A 56 -12.70 6.77 19.27
C ALA A 56 -11.78 5.54 19.33
N ILE A 57 -12.00 4.63 20.29
CA ILE A 57 -11.25 3.36 20.35
C ILE A 57 -11.46 2.55 19.06
N THR A 58 -12.70 2.47 18.57
CA THR A 58 -13.02 1.77 17.32
C THR A 58 -12.29 2.39 16.12
N ALA A 59 -12.23 3.71 16.04
CA ALA A 59 -11.51 4.42 14.98
C ALA A 59 -9.99 4.17 15.03
N VAL A 60 -9.38 4.16 16.22
CA VAL A 60 -7.95 3.83 16.39
C VAL A 60 -7.68 2.38 15.96
N VAL A 61 -8.55 1.44 16.31
CA VAL A 61 -8.44 0.06 15.84
C VAL A 61 -8.55 -0.01 14.31
N ALA A 62 -9.52 0.69 13.71
CA ALA A 62 -9.69 0.75 12.26
C ALA A 62 -8.45 1.32 11.54
N ALA A 63 -7.82 2.37 12.09
CA ALA A 63 -6.59 2.94 11.53
C ALA A 63 -5.44 1.91 11.51
N ASN A 64 -5.27 1.15 12.60
CA ASN A 64 -4.26 0.09 12.66
C ASN A 64 -4.55 -1.04 11.66
N VAL A 65 -5.82 -1.38 11.44
CA VAL A 65 -6.21 -2.35 10.41
C VAL A 65 -5.83 -1.86 9.02
N VAL A 66 -6.05 -0.58 8.70
CA VAL A 66 -5.64 0.02 7.41
C VAL A 66 -4.11 -0.04 7.25
N LEU A 67 -3.35 0.25 8.31
CA LEU A 67 -1.89 0.16 8.29
C LEU A 67 -1.41 -1.27 8.00
N VAL A 68 -1.98 -2.27 8.66
CA VAL A 68 -1.65 -3.67 8.40
C VAL A 68 -2.01 -4.07 6.97
N ALA A 69 -3.19 -3.65 6.48
CA ALA A 69 -3.61 -3.91 5.11
C ALA A 69 -2.64 -3.30 4.08
N TYR A 70 -2.14 -2.08 4.33
CA TYR A 70 -1.11 -1.45 3.52
C TYR A 70 0.17 -2.29 3.49
N ILE A 71 0.68 -2.70 4.66
CA ILE A 71 1.91 -3.50 4.75
C ILE A 71 1.76 -4.81 3.96
N VAL A 72 0.66 -5.54 4.16
CA VAL A 72 0.41 -6.81 3.45
C VAL A 72 0.29 -6.58 1.95
N SER A 73 -0.41 -5.54 1.51
CA SER A 73 -0.53 -5.18 0.09
C SER A 73 0.85 -4.88 -0.51
N SER A 74 1.66 -4.08 0.17
CA SER A 74 3.01 -3.71 -0.28
C SER A 74 3.94 -4.92 -0.36
N LEU A 75 3.88 -5.84 0.61
CA LEU A 75 4.66 -7.09 0.56
C LEU A 75 4.27 -7.98 -0.62
N ARG A 76 2.98 -8.07 -0.93
CA ARG A 76 2.48 -8.85 -2.08
C ARG A 76 2.92 -8.23 -3.41
N ASP A 77 2.96 -6.91 -3.48
CA ASP A 77 3.41 -6.16 -4.65
C ASP A 77 4.92 -6.39 -4.89
N ASP A 78 5.73 -6.24 -3.83
CA ASP A 78 7.18 -6.49 -3.85
C ASP A 78 7.52 -7.94 -4.26
N GLN A 79 6.72 -8.92 -3.82
CA GLN A 79 6.88 -10.30 -4.27
C GLN A 79 6.50 -10.52 -5.74
N ALA A 80 5.49 -9.82 -6.25
CA ALA A 80 5.07 -9.93 -7.66
C ALA A 80 6.15 -9.37 -8.59
N GLU A 81 6.74 -8.22 -8.25
CA GLU A 81 7.85 -7.62 -8.98
C GLU A 81 9.08 -8.54 -9.02
N ARG A 82 9.44 -9.13 -7.86
CA ARG A 82 10.54 -10.12 -7.78
C ARG A 82 10.29 -11.39 -8.60
N LYS A 83 9.04 -11.83 -8.76
CA LYS A 83 8.71 -13.01 -9.58
C LYS A 83 8.76 -12.68 -11.07
N ALA A 84 8.30 -11.50 -11.47
CA ALA A 84 8.39 -11.03 -12.86
C ALA A 84 9.84 -10.83 -13.32
N ALA A 85 10.73 -10.43 -12.40
CA ALA A 85 12.16 -10.23 -12.68
C ALA A 85 13.01 -11.51 -12.76
N LYS A 86 12.46 -12.71 -12.49
CA LYS A 86 13.18 -13.98 -12.68
C LYS A 86 12.99 -14.47 -14.12
N PRO A 87 13.99 -14.41 -15.00
CA PRO A 87 13.88 -15.00 -16.32
C PRO A 87 13.76 -16.52 -16.15
N SER A 88 12.82 -17.14 -16.86
CA SER A 88 12.70 -18.60 -16.93
C SER A 88 13.99 -19.18 -17.55
N GLU A 89 14.93 -19.59 -16.70
CA GLU A 89 16.23 -20.16 -17.05
C GLU A 89 16.12 -21.63 -17.53
N SER A 90 15.05 -21.97 -18.26
CA SER A 90 14.75 -23.34 -18.72
C SER A 90 14.84 -23.51 -20.25
N ARG A 91 15.50 -22.61 -20.99
CA ARG A 91 15.75 -22.77 -22.44
C ARG A 91 17.23 -22.62 -22.84
N LYS A 92 18.16 -23.10 -21.99
CA LYS A 92 19.58 -23.25 -22.36
C LYS A 92 20.07 -24.71 -22.29
N ASP A 93 19.16 -25.69 -22.28
CA ASP A 93 19.53 -27.10 -22.39
C ASP A 93 18.55 -27.85 -23.30
N ARG A 94 18.65 -27.58 -24.60
CA ARG A 94 18.22 -28.51 -25.67
C ARG A 94 18.80 -28.12 -27.02
#